data_AF-A0A955NTZ8-F1
#
_entry.id   AF-A0A955NTZ8-F1
#
_cell.length_a   1.000
_cell.length_b   1.000
_cell.length_c   1.000
_cell.angle_alpha   90.00
_cell.angle_beta   90.00
_cell.angle_gamma   90.00
#
_symmetry.space_group_name_H-M   'P 1'
#
loop_
_entity.id
_entity.type
_entity.pdbx_description
1 polymer ?
#
loop_
_entity_poly.entity_id
_entity_poly.type
_entity_poly.pdbx_seq_one_letter_code
_entity_poly.pdbx_strand_id
1 'polypeptide(L)' 'METSVFTRSIESLLDEDEYRALQTHLVENPESGSIIPGSGGIRKIRWGLKGRGKRGGARVVYFWAVRRDRILMLYA' A
#
# COMPACT_ATOMS: atom_id res chain seq x y z
N MET A 1 -1.31 -3.44 9.77
CA MET A 1 -0.24 -4.39 10.14
C MET A 1 0.63 -4.60 8.92
N GLU A 2 1.94 -4.76 9.11
CA GLU A 2 2.92 -4.88 8.04
C GLU A 2 3.69 -6.19 8.15
N THR A 3 4.05 -6.77 7.03
CA THR A 3 5.03 -7.87 7.00
C THR A 3 6.45 -7.29 7.03
N SER A 4 7.41 -8.07 7.54
CA SER A 4 8.82 -7.65 7.55
C SER A 4 9.39 -7.42 6.15
N VAL A 5 8.85 -8.10 5.13
CA VAL A 5 9.22 -7.88 3.72
C VAL A 5 8.69 -6.53 3.24
N PHE A 6 7.45 -6.18 3.58
CA PHE A 6 6.86 -4.90 3.23
C PHE A 6 7.67 -3.73 3.82
N THR A 7 7.94 -3.77 5.13
CA THR A 7 8.64 -2.68 5.82
C THR A 7 10.02 -2.41 5.21
N ARG A 8 10.81 -3.46 4.94
CA ARG A 8 12.12 -3.30 4.27
C ARG A 8 12.02 -2.70 2.87
N SER A 9 11.01 -3.10 2.08
CA SER A 9 10.82 -2.57 0.73
C SER A 9 10.36 -1.12 0.76
N ILE A 10 9.37 -0.78 1.59
CA ILE A 10 8.74 0.54 1.56
C ILE A 10 9.69 1.65 2.03
N GLU A 11 10.55 1.36 3.02
CA GLU A 11 11.59 2.31 3.51
C GLU A 11 12.61 2.67 2.44
N SER A 12 12.82 1.80 1.44
CA SER A 12 13.71 2.09 0.30
C SER A 12 13.03 2.87 -0.83
N LEU A 13 11.70 2.93 -0.83
CA LEU A 13 10.88 3.48 -1.90
C LEU A 13 10.27 4.84 -1.56
N LEU A 14 9.88 5.02 -0.30
CA LEU A 14 9.17 6.21 0.21
C LEU A 14 9.87 6.72 1.47
N ASP A 15 9.91 8.05 1.63
CA ASP A 15 10.25 8.64 2.91
C ASP A 15 9.06 8.58 3.91
N GLU A 16 9.28 9.06 5.13
CA GLU A 16 8.29 8.94 6.20
C GLU A 16 6.98 9.70 5.91
N ASP A 17 7.07 10.90 5.34
CA ASP A 17 5.88 11.71 5.02
C ASP A 17 5.09 11.08 3.88
N GLU A 18 5.80 10.56 2.87
CA GLU A 18 5.21 9.82 1.76
C GLU A 18 4.53 8.53 2.21
N TYR A 19 5.16 7.82 3.15
CA TYR A 19 4.61 6.60 3.71
C TYR A 19 3.37 6.89 4.56
N ARG A 20 3.39 7.94 5.38
CA ARG A 20 2.21 8.41 6.14
C ARG A 20 1.05 8.78 5.21
N ALA A 21 1.34 9.48 4.10
CA ALA A 21 0.31 9.84 3.13
C ALA A 21 -0.35 8.59 2.50
N LEU A 22 0.43 7.57 2.18
CA LEU A 22 -0.08 6.28 1.70
C LEU A 22 -0.98 5.61 2.77
N GLN A 23 -0.51 5.56 4.03
CA GLN A 23 -1.27 4.95 5.12
C GLN A 23 -2.62 5.65 5.33
N THR A 24 -2.62 6.98 5.40
CA THR A 24 -3.85 7.78 5.52
C THR A 24 -4.81 7.50 4.37
N HIS A 25 -4.32 7.53 3.14
CA HIS A 25 -5.15 7.26 1.96
C HIS A 25 -5.79 5.86 2.02
N LEU A 26 -5.03 4.84 2.43
CA LEU A 26 -5.53 3.48 2.51
C LEU A 26 -6.53 3.28 3.65
N VAL A 27 -6.35 3.97 4.78
CA VAL A 27 -7.31 3.96 5.89
C VAL A 27 -8.63 4.61 5.48
N GLU A 28 -8.59 5.74 4.79
CA GLU A 28 -9.78 6.45 4.31
C GLU A 28 -10.46 5.72 3.15
N ASN A 29 -9.67 5.12 2.25
CA ASN A 29 -10.15 4.49 1.03
C ASN A 29 -9.56 3.07 0.87
N PRO A 30 -9.94 2.11 1.72
CA PRO A 30 -9.38 0.75 1.71
C PRO A 30 -9.70 -0.05 0.44
N GLU A 31 -10.60 0.45 -0.41
CA GLU A 31 -10.98 -0.18 -1.68
C GLU A 31 -10.30 0.44 -2.91
N SER A 32 -9.46 1.47 -2.72
CA SER A 32 -8.77 2.19 -3.81
C SER A 32 -7.83 1.32 -4.66
N GLY A 33 -7.39 0.19 -4.10
CA GLY A 33 -6.56 -0.78 -4.80
C GLY A 33 -7.40 -1.73 -5.64
N SER A 34 -6.96 -1.99 -6.87
CA SER A 34 -7.59 -2.98 -7.75
C SER A 34 -7.38 -4.39 -7.20
N ILE A 35 -8.44 -5.20 -7.19
CA ILE A 35 -8.36 -6.61 -6.79
C ILE A 35 -7.48 -7.37 -7.79
N ILE A 36 -6.55 -8.18 -7.29
CA ILE A 36 -5.78 -9.13 -8.09
C ILE A 36 -6.67 -10.36 -8.32
N PRO A 37 -7.06 -10.71 -9.56
CA PRO A 37 -7.93 -11.86 -9.82
C PRO A 37 -7.33 -13.17 -9.29
N GLY A 38 -8.16 -14.04 -8.75
CA GLY A 38 -7.74 -15.34 -8.20
C GLY A 38 -6.97 -15.28 -6.86
N SER A 39 -6.78 -14.09 -6.28
CA SER A 39 -6.00 -13.92 -5.04
C SER A 39 -6.80 -14.03 -3.74
N GLY A 40 -8.13 -14.20 -3.81
CA GLY A 40 -9.00 -14.18 -2.64
C GLY A 40 -9.23 -12.78 -2.04
N GLY A 41 -9.07 -11.71 -2.84
CA GLY A 41 -9.36 -10.34 -2.42
C GLY A 41 -8.13 -9.50 -2.05
N ILE A 42 -6.92 -9.95 -2.40
CA ILE A 42 -5.72 -9.10 -2.34
C ILE A 42 -5.87 -7.95 -3.33
N ARG A 43 -5.48 -6.76 -2.90
CA ARG A 43 -5.55 -5.51 -3.66
C ARG A 43 -4.17 -4.98 -3.98
N LYS A 44 -4.08 -4.25 -5.08
CA LYS A 44 -2.87 -3.58 -5.55
C LYS A 44 -3.16 -2.12 -5.85
N ILE A 45 -2.37 -1.21 -5.30
CA ILE A 45 -2.39 0.21 -5.61
C ILE A 45 -1.04 0.65 -6.21
N ARG A 46 -1.10 1.55 -7.19
CA ARG A 46 0.07 2.28 -7.67
C ARG A 46 0.11 3.61 -6.93
N TRP A 47 1.04 3.74 -5.99
CA TRP A 47 1.23 4.98 -5.25
C TRP A 47 2.28 5.82 -5.95
N GLY A 48 1.88 6.97 -6.47
CA GLY A 48 2.78 7.94 -7.09
C GLY A 48 2.48 9.32 -6.55
N LEU A 49 3.53 10.06 -6.22
CA LEU A 49 3.38 11.38 -5.61
C LEU A 49 3.54 12.49 -6.65
N LYS A 50 2.68 13.51 -6.54
CA LYS A 50 2.76 14.71 -7.37
C LYS A 50 4.11 15.41 -7.11
N GLY A 51 4.90 15.61 -8.15
CA GLY A 51 6.15 16.36 -8.09
C GLY A 51 7.42 15.52 -8.01
N ARG A 52 7.34 14.21 -7.75
CA ARG A 52 8.48 13.28 -7.81
C ARG A 52 8.45 12.57 -9.17
N GLY A 53 9.60 12.53 -9.87
CA GLY A 53 9.71 11.90 -11.19
C GLY A 53 9.39 10.40 -11.17
N LYS A 54 9.53 9.70 -12.32
CA LYS A 54 9.22 8.26 -12.50
C LYS A 54 9.78 7.28 -11.43
N ARG A 55 10.72 7.71 -10.57
CA ARG A 55 11.37 6.92 -9.52
C ARG A 55 10.74 7.06 -8.12
N GLY A 56 9.82 8.01 -7.88
CA GLY A 56 9.28 8.32 -6.54
C GLY A 56 7.92 7.71 -6.22
N GLY A 57 7.72 6.41 -6.50
CA GLY A 57 6.43 5.75 -6.26
C GLY A 57 6.57 4.27 -5.94
N ALA A 58 5.57 3.69 -5.30
CA ALA A 58 5.54 2.31 -4.81
C ALA A 58 4.37 1.51 -5.39
N ARG A 59 4.52 0.18 -5.49
CA ARG A 59 3.41 -0.72 -5.88
C ARG A 59 3.02 -1.55 -4.68
N VAL A 60 2.06 -1.03 -3.93
CA VAL A 60 1.67 -1.65 -2.67
C VAL A 60 0.61 -2.71 -2.90
N VAL A 61 0.90 -3.91 -2.40
CA VAL A 61 0.00 -5.06 -2.35
C VAL A 61 -0.47 -5.22 -0.91
N TYR A 62 -1.78 -5.21 -0.71
CA TYR A 62 -2.39 -5.25 0.62
C TYR A 62 -3.68 -6.07 0.65
N PHE A 63 -4.14 -6.43 1.84
CA PHE A 63 -5.43 -7.07 2.06
C PHE A 63 -6.29 -6.23 3.01
N TRP A 64 -7.55 -6.00 2.62
CA TRP A 64 -8.54 -5.32 3.45
C TRP A 64 -9.39 -6.34 4.21
N ALA A 65 -9.07 -6.55 5.49
CA ALA A 65 -9.79 -7.48 6.36
C ALA A 65 -11.04 -6.81 6.95
N VAL A 66 -12.09 -6.64 6.13
CA VAL A 66 -13.34 -5.93 6.47
C VAL A 66 -13.87 -6.28 7.85
N ARG A 67 -13.98 -7.58 8.18
CA ARG A 67 -14.52 -8.07 9.46
C ARG A 67 -13.70 -7.67 10.69
N ARG A 68 -12.43 -7.32 10.49
CA ARG A 68 -11.49 -6.92 11.56
C ARG A 68 -11.18 -5.43 11.53
N ASP A 69 -11.63 -4.71 10.50
CA ASP A 69 -11.30 -3.31 10.26
C ASP A 69 -9.77 -3.08 10.27
N ARG A 70 -9.07 -3.88 9.45
CA ARG A 70 -7.60 -3.88 9.38
C ARG A 70 -7.10 -3.99 7.96
N ILE A 71 -6.07 -3.21 7.66
CA ILE A 71 -5.26 -3.32 6.45
C ILE A 71 -4.00 -4.13 6.78
N LEU A 72 -3.75 -5.17 5.99
CA LEU A 72 -2.54 -5.98 6.04
C LEU A 72 -1.67 -5.61 4.84
N MET A 73 -0.53 -4.97 5.07
CA MET A 73 0.44 -4.60 4.04
C MET A 73 1.36 -5.80 3.78
N LEU A 74 1.38 -6.29 2.54
CA LEU A 74 2.01 -7.56 2.19
C LEU A 74 3.34 -7.36 1.44
N TYR A 75 3.37 -6.45 0.46
CA TYR A 75 4.53 -6.20 -0.41
C TYR A 75 4.49 -4.78 -1.01
N ALA A 76 5.65 -4.18 -1.33
CA ALA A 76 5.81 -2.84 -1.89
C ALA A 76 6.81 -2.80 -3.06
#